data_AF-U1P4A9-F1
#
_entry.id   AF-U1P4A9-F1
#
_cell.length_a   1.000
_cell.length_b   1.000
_cell.length_c   1.000
_cell.angle_alpha   90.00
_cell.angle_beta   90.00
_cell.angle_gamma   90.00
#
_symmetry.space_group_name_H-M   'P 1'
#
loop_
_entity.id
_entity.type
_entity.pdbx_description
1 polymer ?
#
loop_
_entity_poly.entity_id
_entity_poly.type
_entity_poly.pdbx_seq_one_letter_code
_entity_poly.pdbx_strand_id
1 'polypeptide(L)'
;MSNGDDGAETPDRELFEDDPVGHAAVAGGMTVGELIDQYGDAGIGAASVHEAADVTSEMLGDDDCTVFLSLAGAMVPTGMRRVVADLIRDGYVDALVTTGATSHTTPSRR
;
A
#
# COMPACT_ATOMS: atom_id res chain seq x y z
N MET A 1 -21.83 -27.00 57.65
CA MET A 1 -22.05 -27.16 56.20
C MET A 1 -21.11 -26.20 55.47
N SER A 2 -20.71 -26.58 54.26
CA SER A 2 -19.45 -26.27 53.57
C SER A 2 -19.00 -24.81 53.53
N ASN A 3 -17.69 -24.64 53.72
CA ASN A 3 -16.86 -23.52 53.25
C ASN A 3 -16.73 -23.64 51.71
N GLY A 4 -16.61 -22.52 51.00
CA GLY A 4 -16.39 -22.52 49.54
C GLY A 4 -16.64 -21.15 48.93
N ASP A 5 -15.84 -20.16 49.34
CA ASP A 5 -15.65 -18.91 48.60
C ASP A 5 -14.56 -19.19 47.56
N ASP A 6 -14.96 -19.67 46.39
CA ASP A 6 -14.05 -19.87 45.25
C ASP A 6 -14.01 -18.57 44.44
N GLY A 7 -13.18 -17.64 44.89
CA GLY A 7 -12.74 -16.50 44.09
C GLY A 7 -12.06 -17.02 42.83
N ALA A 8 -12.72 -16.86 41.68
CA ALA A 8 -12.13 -17.20 40.40
C ALA A 8 -10.95 -16.26 40.13
N GLU A 9 -9.72 -16.73 40.40
CA GLU A 9 -8.50 -16.12 39.89
C GLU A 9 -8.58 -16.15 38.36
N THR A 10 -8.86 -14.99 37.76
CA THR A 10 -8.66 -14.80 36.32
C THR A 10 -7.15 -14.94 36.07
N PRO A 11 -6.69 -15.91 35.28
CA PRO A 11 -5.26 -16.04 35.03
C PRO A 11 -4.79 -14.75 34.37
N ASP A 12 -3.74 -14.16 34.93
CA ASP A 12 -3.01 -13.04 34.33
C ASP A 12 -2.66 -13.45 32.89
N ARG A 13 -3.31 -12.79 31.93
CA ARG A 13 -2.97 -12.97 30.52
C ARG A 13 -1.63 -12.29 30.31
N GLU A 14 -0.56 -13.06 30.41
CA GLU A 14 0.74 -12.64 29.89
C GLU A 14 0.55 -12.32 28.40
N LEU A 15 0.51 -11.02 28.09
CA LEU A 15 0.66 -10.55 26.72
C LEU A 15 2.05 -11.03 26.29
N PHE A 16 2.09 -11.82 25.23
CA PHE A 16 3.33 -12.24 24.59
C PHE A 16 4.20 -11.00 24.34
N GLU A 17 5.23 -10.84 25.16
CA GLU A 17 6.31 -9.89 24.93
C GLU A 17 7.14 -10.41 23.74
N ASP A 18 7.52 -9.49 22.86
CA ASP A 18 8.20 -9.66 21.57
C ASP A 18 7.33 -10.06 20.37
N ASP A 19 6.52 -9.10 19.89
CA ASP A 19 6.25 -9.02 18.45
C ASP A 19 7.26 -8.03 17.83
N PRO A 20 8.21 -8.46 16.98
CA PRO A 20 9.15 -7.55 16.31
C PRO A 20 8.47 -6.68 15.24
N VAL A 21 7.14 -6.79 15.10
CA VAL A 21 6.32 -6.01 14.18
C VAL A 21 5.42 -5.07 15.00
N GLY A 22 5.56 -3.76 14.77
CA GLY A 22 4.69 -2.77 15.36
C GLY A 22 3.23 -2.98 14.92
N HIS A 23 2.28 -2.63 15.78
CA HIS A 23 0.87 -2.66 15.41
C HIS A 23 0.52 -1.34 14.71
N ALA A 24 0.25 -1.40 13.40
CA ALA A 24 -0.33 -0.27 12.67
C ALA A 24 -1.64 0.18 13.34
N ALA A 25 -1.71 1.44 13.77
CA ALA A 25 -2.89 2.00 14.39
C ALA A 25 -3.67 2.83 13.36
N VAL A 26 -4.93 2.47 13.10
CA VAL A 26 -5.77 3.19 12.14
C VAL A 26 -6.87 3.95 12.89
N ALA A 27 -7.00 5.24 12.62
CA ALA A 27 -8.04 6.10 13.17
C ALA A 27 -8.87 6.76 12.05
N GLY A 28 -10.12 7.05 12.36
CA GLY A 28 -10.99 7.79 11.45
C GLY A 28 -10.46 9.22 11.22
N GLY A 29 -10.37 9.63 9.96
CA GLY A 29 -9.88 10.96 9.57
C GLY A 29 -8.42 11.01 9.13
N MET A 30 -7.70 9.88 9.18
CA MET A 30 -6.35 9.78 8.62
C MET A 30 -6.36 10.02 7.10
N THR A 31 -5.34 10.73 6.65
CA THR A 31 -4.97 10.82 5.24
C THR A 31 -4.36 9.51 4.75
N VAL A 32 -4.27 9.37 3.42
CA VAL A 32 -3.61 8.19 2.82
C VAL A 32 -2.12 8.13 3.18
N GLY A 33 -1.45 9.28 3.29
CA GLY A 33 -0.05 9.34 3.72
C GLY A 33 0.12 8.81 5.14
N GLU A 34 -0.68 9.30 6.09
CA GLU A 34 -0.65 8.81 7.47
C GLU A 34 -0.96 7.31 7.59
N LEU A 35 -1.85 6.77 6.74
CA LEU A 35 -2.09 5.33 6.67
C LEU A 35 -0.87 4.55 6.16
N ILE A 36 -0.17 5.08 5.15
CA ILE A 36 1.05 4.47 4.62
C ILE A 36 2.18 4.54 5.64
N ASP A 37 2.28 5.60 6.43
CA ASP A 37 3.26 5.70 7.52
C ASP A 37 3.01 4.60 8.57
N GLN A 38 1.75 4.35 8.92
CA GLN A 38 1.38 3.25 9.81
C GLN A 38 1.71 1.87 9.21
N TYR A 39 1.75 1.72 7.89
CA TYR A 39 2.17 0.49 7.25
C TYR A 39 3.68 0.22 7.40
N GLY A 40 4.49 1.24 7.67
CA GLY A 40 5.91 1.08 7.99
C GLY A 40 6.14 0.33 9.31
N ASP A 41 5.21 0.47 10.26
CA ASP A 41 5.24 -0.26 11.52
C ASP A 41 4.81 -1.73 11.37
N ALA A 42 4.08 -2.06 10.30
CA ALA A 42 3.54 -3.40 10.05
C ALA A 42 4.41 -4.23 9.09
N GLY A 43 4.40 -5.55 9.27
CA GLY A 43 5.28 -6.46 8.54
C GLY A 43 4.78 -6.87 7.16
N ILE A 44 5.64 -7.60 6.44
CA ILE A 44 5.33 -8.27 5.16
C ILE A 44 4.92 -7.24 4.10
N GLY A 45 3.68 -7.31 3.59
CA GLY A 45 3.22 -6.49 2.48
C GLY A 45 2.97 -5.04 2.86
N ALA A 46 2.72 -4.75 4.15
CA ALA A 46 2.54 -3.39 4.63
C ALA A 46 3.88 -2.62 4.56
N ALA A 47 4.94 -3.17 5.15
CA ALA A 47 6.29 -2.64 5.03
C ALA A 47 6.72 -2.44 3.57
N SER A 48 6.44 -3.39 2.68
CA SER A 48 6.77 -3.24 1.26
C SER A 48 6.01 -2.11 0.56
N VAL A 49 4.76 -1.85 0.94
CA VAL A 49 3.98 -0.72 0.40
C VAL A 49 4.49 0.60 0.95
N HIS A 50 4.84 0.65 2.24
CA HIS A 50 5.46 1.82 2.86
C HIS A 50 6.78 2.19 2.17
N GLU A 51 7.70 1.22 2.02
CA GLU A 51 8.98 1.41 1.34
C GLU A 51 8.78 1.84 -0.13
N ALA A 52 7.85 1.21 -0.86
CA ALA A 52 7.58 1.59 -2.24
C ALA A 52 7.02 3.02 -2.35
N ALA A 53 6.18 3.45 -1.41
CA ALA A 53 5.64 4.80 -1.39
C ALA A 53 6.72 5.85 -1.07
N ASP A 54 7.59 5.55 -0.10
CA ASP A 54 8.70 6.42 0.30
C ASP A 54 9.66 6.66 -0.87
N VAL A 55 10.18 5.57 -1.46
CA VAL A 55 11.08 5.64 -2.63
C VAL A 55 10.42 6.33 -3.82
N THR A 56 9.15 6.03 -4.10
CA THR A 56 8.44 6.70 -5.21
C THR A 56 8.28 8.19 -4.93
N SER A 57 7.96 8.59 -3.69
CA SER A 57 7.80 10.00 -3.34
C SER A 57 9.11 10.78 -3.46
N GLU A 58 10.24 10.16 -3.09
CA GLU A 58 11.58 10.72 -3.26
C GLU A 58 11.91 10.89 -4.74
N MET A 59 11.68 9.84 -5.55
CA MET A 59 11.92 9.89 -6.99
C MET A 59 11.07 10.95 -7.71
N LEU A 60 9.80 11.09 -7.33
CA LEU A 60 8.89 12.08 -7.93
C LEU A 60 9.16 13.52 -7.48
N GLY A 61 9.86 13.71 -6.36
CA GLY A 61 10.24 15.01 -5.82
C GLY A 61 11.57 15.55 -6.35
N ASP A 62 12.35 14.72 -7.07
CA ASP A 62 13.64 15.07 -7.64
C ASP A 62 13.51 15.36 -9.14
N ASP A 63 13.61 16.63 -9.53
CA ASP A 63 13.51 17.09 -10.92
C ASP A 63 14.63 16.56 -11.84
N ASP A 64 15.74 16.06 -11.28
CA ASP A 64 16.86 15.46 -12.04
C ASP A 64 16.74 13.93 -12.14
N CYS A 65 15.72 13.32 -11.54
CA CYS A 65 15.50 11.87 -11.53
C CYS A 65 14.64 11.41 -12.70
N THR A 66 15.18 10.54 -13.57
CA THR A 66 14.41 9.97 -14.69
C THR A 66 13.62 8.73 -14.26
N VAL A 67 12.29 8.80 -14.35
CA VAL A 67 11.38 7.75 -13.88
C VAL A 67 10.94 6.83 -15.03
N PHE A 68 11.44 5.59 -15.01
CA PHE A 68 11.03 4.52 -15.92
C PHE A 68 9.95 3.66 -15.26
N LEU A 69 8.72 3.74 -15.77
CA LEU A 69 7.60 2.95 -15.26
C LEU A 69 7.44 1.67 -16.10
N SER A 70 7.64 0.51 -15.48
CA SER A 70 7.34 -0.78 -16.10
C SER A 70 6.04 -1.38 -15.58
N LEU A 71 5.07 -1.62 -16.45
CA LEU A 71 3.75 -2.16 -16.08
C LEU A 71 3.45 -3.47 -16.82
N ALA A 72 2.80 -4.41 -16.14
CA ALA A 72 2.20 -5.56 -16.80
C ALA A 72 1.04 -5.09 -17.69
N GLY A 73 0.96 -5.56 -18.94
CA GLY A 73 -0.01 -5.09 -19.93
C GLY A 73 -1.48 -5.15 -19.49
N ALA A 74 -1.83 -6.07 -18.58
CA ALA A 74 -3.19 -6.19 -18.06
C ALA A 74 -3.63 -5.00 -17.18
N MET A 75 -2.73 -4.18 -16.64
CA MET A 75 -3.10 -3.07 -15.75
C MET A 75 -3.75 -1.89 -16.49
N VAL A 76 -3.37 -1.65 -17.74
CA VAL A 76 -3.94 -0.56 -18.57
C VAL A 76 -5.42 -0.79 -18.90
N PRO A 77 -5.87 -1.96 -19.40
CA PRO A 77 -7.29 -2.22 -19.63
C PRO A 77 -8.09 -2.45 -18.33
N THR A 78 -7.44 -2.79 -17.21
CA THR A 78 -8.10 -3.05 -15.90
C THR A 78 -8.36 -1.77 -15.08
N GLY A 79 -8.25 -0.59 -15.70
CA GLY A 79 -8.68 0.68 -15.10
C GLY A 79 -7.55 1.60 -14.62
N MET A 80 -6.29 1.17 -14.64
CA MET A 80 -5.15 2.01 -14.24
C MET A 80 -4.70 2.99 -15.33
N ARG A 81 -5.29 2.93 -16.53
CA ARG A 81 -4.93 3.79 -17.67
C ARG A 81 -4.95 5.27 -17.33
N ARG A 82 -5.92 5.75 -16.54
CA ARG A 82 -6.06 7.18 -16.25
C ARG A 82 -4.95 7.66 -15.32
N VAL A 83 -4.65 6.90 -14.26
CA VAL A 83 -3.56 7.19 -13.33
C VAL A 83 -2.23 7.25 -14.08
N VAL A 84 -1.94 6.27 -14.93
CA VAL A 84 -0.71 6.26 -15.73
C VAL A 84 -0.65 7.43 -16.71
N ALA A 85 -1.76 7.76 -17.37
CA ALA A 85 -1.80 8.88 -18.32
C ALA A 85 -1.61 10.23 -17.63
N ASP A 86 -2.16 10.42 -16.43
CA ASP A 86 -2.02 11.66 -15.67
C ASP A 86 -0.59 11.78 -15.12
N LEU A 87 0.02 10.70 -14.63
CA LEU A 87 1.44 10.68 -14.25
C LEU A 87 2.39 11.05 -15.41
N ILE A 88 2.13 10.55 -16.62
CA ILE A 88 2.92 10.92 -17.81
C ILE A 88 2.69 12.39 -18.20
N ARG A 89 1.45 12.87 -18.13
CA ARG A 89 1.11 14.26 -18.51
C ARG A 89 1.69 15.29 -17.56
N ASP A 90 1.72 14.96 -16.27
CA ASP A 90 2.21 15.84 -15.22
C ASP A 90 3.75 15.77 -15.07
N GLY A 91 4.43 14.98 -15.90
CA GLY A 91 5.90 14.92 -15.96
C GLY A 91 6.55 13.97 -14.96
N TYR A 92 5.75 13.21 -14.20
CA TYR A 92 6.23 12.27 -13.18
C TYR A 92 6.76 10.93 -13.75
N VAL A 93 6.52 10.66 -15.03
CA VAL A 93 7.00 9.43 -15.72
C VAL A 93 7.56 9.80 -17.08
N ASP A 94 8.85 9.55 -17.28
CA ASP A 94 9.57 9.87 -18.51
C ASP A 94 9.44 8.78 -19.58
N ALA A 95 9.35 7.52 -19.16
CA ALA A 95 9.29 6.39 -20.07
C ALA A 95 8.42 5.25 -19.53
N LEU A 96 7.50 4.76 -20.37
CA LEU A 96 6.61 3.65 -20.06
C LEU A 96 7.04 2.39 -20.82
N VAL A 97 7.36 1.31 -20.09
CA VAL A 97 7.65 -0.01 -20.65
C VAL A 97 6.53 -0.97 -20.26
N THR A 98 5.88 -1.61 -21.22
CA THR A 98 4.80 -2.58 -20.94
C THR A 98 5.02 -3.88 -21.69
N THR A 99 4.86 -5.01 -21.00
CA THR A 99 4.69 -6.30 -21.68
C THR A 99 3.31 -6.25 -22.36
N GLY A 100 3.26 -6.44 -23.68
CA GLY A 100 2.06 -6.11 -24.46
C GLY A 100 0.78 -6.80 -23.96
N ALA A 101 -0.27 -6.01 -23.73
CA ALA A 101 -1.65 -6.47 -23.78
C ALA A 101 -2.45 -5.52 -24.68
N THR A 102 -3.24 -6.12 -25.55
CA THR A 102 -4.03 -5.52 -26.63
C THR A 102 -4.94 -4.41 -26.09
N SER A 103 -4.82 -3.20 -26.64
CA SER A 103 -5.84 -2.15 -26.52
C SER A 103 -7.20 -2.76 -26.87
N HIS A 104 -8.02 -3.09 -25.88
CA HIS A 104 -9.40 -3.48 -26.13
C HIS A 104 -10.18 -2.21 -26.51
N THR A 105 -10.01 -1.76 -27.76
CA THR A 105 -10.97 -0.90 -28.42
C THR A 105 -12.11 -1.81 -28.85
N THR A 106 -13.20 -1.80 -28.10
CA THR A 106 -14.47 -2.29 -28.61
C THR A 106 -14.88 -1.35 -29.76
N PRO A 107 -15.13 -1.84 -30.99
CA PRO A 107 -15.66 -0.99 -32.05
C PRO A 107 -17.10 -0.63 -31.69
N SER A 108 -17.35 0.66 -31.43
CA SER A 108 -18.71 1.17 -31.33
C SER A 108 -19.36 1.10 -32.71
N ARG A 109 -20.32 0.20 -32.87
CA ARG A 109 -21.32 0.31 -33.95
C ARG A 109 -22.31 1.41 -33.58
N ARG A 110 -22.36 2.47 -34.38
CA ARG A 110 -23.58 3.14 -34.83
C ARG A 110 -23.29 3.97 -36.06
#